data_AF-A0A3S4IH78-F1
#
_entry.id   AF-A0A3S4IH78-F1
#
_cell.length_a   1.000
_cell.length_b   1.000
_cell.length_c   1.000
_cell.angle_alpha   90.00
_cell.angle_beta   90.00
_cell.angle_gamma   90.00
#
_symmetry.space_group_name_H-M   'P 1'
#
loop_
_entity.id
_entity.type
_entity.pdbx_description
1 polymer ?
#
loop_
_entity_poly.entity_id
_entity_poly.type
_entity_poly.pdbx_seq_one_letter_code
_entity_poly.pdbx_strand_id
1 'polypeptide(L)'
;MRAALEQVQDDPFLLLNQRPSSTERIAAGALPPAESMVADILAAAEGLDLVGILACGEMSFGFANHLGQFNWQQGESWNFDWSLYSHGDKAVKRSQAGSAWDAGVIRRGIAEAAEQLALLKLPLKMLAPGEYRAYFTPTALAACCPC
;
A
#
# COMPACT_ATOMS: atom_id res chain seq x y z
N MET A 1 3.30 42.96 13.16
CA MET A 1 3.29 41.64 12.49
C MET A 1 2.19 41.48 11.43
N ARG A 2 1.01 42.13 11.52
CA ARG A 2 0.00 42.12 10.43
C ARG A 2 0.36 42.93 9.18
N ALA A 3 1.14 44.01 9.33
CA ALA A 3 1.54 44.87 8.20
C ALA A 3 2.45 44.19 7.16
N ALA A 4 3.03 43.02 7.46
CA ALA A 4 3.85 42.26 6.52
C ALA A 4 3.02 41.46 5.50
N LEU A 5 1.72 41.23 5.75
CA LEU A 5 0.83 40.49 4.85
C LEU A 5 0.55 41.25 3.54
N GLU A 6 0.54 42.59 3.58
CA GLU A 6 0.29 43.43 2.40
C GLU A 6 1.45 43.41 1.38
N GLN A 7 2.62 42.90 1.78
CA GLN A 7 3.81 42.79 0.92
C GLN A 7 4.01 41.37 0.36
N VAL A 8 3.16 40.42 0.75
CA VAL A 8 3.22 39.04 0.25
C VAL A 8 2.41 38.99 -1.04
N GLN A 9 3.11 38.68 -2.13
CA GLN A 9 2.49 38.35 -3.41
C GLN A 9 1.60 37.11 -3.27
N ASP A 10 0.43 37.13 -3.90
CA ASP A 10 -0.46 35.96 -3.96
C ASP A 10 0.32 34.76 -4.49
N ASP A 11 0.23 33.63 -3.79
CA ASP A 11 0.91 32.40 -4.18
C ASP A 11 0.20 31.79 -5.40
N PRO A 12 0.84 31.77 -6.58
CA PRO A 12 0.23 31.24 -7.80
C PRO A 12 0.01 29.72 -7.76
N PHE A 13 0.61 29.01 -6.80
CA PHE A 13 0.43 27.58 -6.57
C PHE A 13 -0.59 27.27 -5.49
N LEU A 14 -1.15 28.29 -4.83
CA LEU A 14 -2.22 28.11 -3.86
C LEU A 14 -3.56 27.89 -4.59
N LEU A 15 -3.74 26.67 -5.09
CA LEU A 15 -4.94 26.20 -5.79
C LEU A 15 -6.07 25.89 -4.79
N LEU A 16 -6.58 26.92 -4.12
CA LEU A 16 -7.76 26.80 -3.29
C LEU A 16 -9.02 26.88 -4.14
N ASN A 17 -9.96 25.97 -3.89
CA ASN A 17 -11.26 26.04 -4.53
C ASN A 17 -12.02 27.27 -4.02
N GLN A 18 -12.20 28.26 -4.89
CA GLN A 18 -12.87 29.52 -4.56
C GLN A 18 -14.39 29.39 -4.45
N ARG A 19 -14.97 28.29 -4.96
CA ARG A 19 -16.39 27.98 -4.86
C ARG A 19 -16.58 26.70 -4.05
N PRO A 20 -17.12 26.78 -2.83
CA PRO A 20 -17.35 25.60 -2.01
C PRO A 20 -18.19 24.57 -2.76
N SER A 21 -17.62 23.39 -2.93
CA SER A 21 -18.34 22.19 -3.35
C SER A 21 -18.03 21.13 -2.32
N SER A 22 -18.97 20.93 -1.40
CA SER A 22 -18.84 19.98 -0.30
C SER A 22 -19.22 18.59 -0.79
N THR A 23 -18.47 17.58 -0.37
CA THR A 23 -18.71 16.18 -0.75
C THR A 23 -18.73 15.30 0.48
N GLU A 24 -19.61 14.31 0.48
CA GLU A 24 -19.65 13.28 1.51
C GLU A 24 -19.62 11.92 0.83
N ARG A 25 -18.74 11.04 1.30
CA ARG A 25 -18.65 9.66 0.85
C ARG A 25 -18.51 8.74 2.05
N ILE A 26 -19.56 7.98 2.32
CA ILE A 26 -19.56 6.92 3.33
C ILE A 26 -19.63 5.59 2.58
N ALA A 27 -18.52 4.84 2.59
CA ALA A 27 -18.50 3.48 2.11
C ALA A 27 -18.97 2.56 3.25
N ALA A 28 -19.99 1.75 2.99
CA ALA A 28 -20.41 0.74 3.95
C ALA A 28 -19.25 -0.24 4.20
N GLY A 29 -18.88 -0.40 5.47
CA GLY A 29 -17.89 -1.37 5.90
C GLY A 29 -18.38 -2.79 5.60
N ALA A 30 -17.51 -3.58 4.98
CA ALA A 30 -17.78 -4.98 4.65
C ALA A 30 -16.52 -5.84 4.84
N LEU A 31 -15.53 -5.35 5.59
CA LEU A 31 -14.41 -6.19 5.98
C LEU A 31 -14.91 -7.24 6.98
N PRO A 32 -14.48 -8.50 6.81
CA PRO A 32 -14.74 -9.49 7.83
C PRO A 32 -13.96 -9.14 9.11
N PRO A 33 -14.34 -9.74 10.25
CA PRO A 33 -13.59 -9.59 11.50
C PRO A 33 -12.11 -9.90 11.30
N ALA A 34 -11.24 -9.18 12.01
CA ALA A 34 -9.79 -9.34 11.89
C ALA A 34 -9.36 -10.79 12.16
N GLU A 35 -10.05 -11.50 13.06
CA GLU A 35 -9.81 -12.90 13.37
C GLU A 35 -10.05 -13.82 12.17
N SER A 36 -11.08 -13.54 11.37
CA SER A 36 -11.36 -14.29 10.14
C SER A 36 -10.31 -14.01 9.07
N MET A 37 -9.88 -12.76 8.93
CA MET A 37 -8.80 -12.38 8.01
C MET A 37 -7.48 -13.07 8.38
N VAL A 38 -7.15 -13.10 9.68
CA VAL A 38 -5.96 -13.79 10.19
C VAL A 38 -6.08 -15.30 9.98
N ALA A 39 -7.25 -15.90 10.21
CA ALA A 39 -7.47 -17.32 9.95
C ALA A 39 -7.27 -17.68 8.46
N ASP A 40 -7.77 -16.85 7.53
CA ASP A 40 -7.54 -17.00 6.09
C ASP A 40 -6.06 -16.93 5.72
N ILE A 41 -5.32 -15.98 6.31
CA ILE A 41 -3.86 -15.83 6.10
C ILE A 41 -3.12 -17.06 6.61
N LEU A 42 -3.43 -17.52 7.83
CA LEU A 42 -2.79 -18.68 8.44
C LEU A 42 -3.04 -19.96 7.64
N ALA A 43 -4.26 -20.15 7.15
CA ALA A 43 -4.60 -21.28 6.28
C ALA A 43 -3.84 -21.23 4.94
N ALA A 44 -3.65 -20.04 4.37
CA ALA A 44 -2.88 -19.86 3.14
C ALA A 44 -1.36 -20.01 3.35
N ALA A 45 -0.87 -19.77 4.57
CA ALA A 45 0.54 -19.85 4.94
C ALA A 45 0.98 -21.23 5.45
N GLU A 46 0.09 -22.23 5.44
CA GLU A 46 0.39 -23.56 5.97
C GLU A 46 1.65 -24.16 5.31
N GLY A 47 2.62 -24.55 6.15
CA GLY A 47 3.90 -25.11 5.70
C GLY A 47 4.94 -24.09 5.22
N LEU A 48 4.66 -22.78 5.33
CA LEU A 48 5.59 -21.70 5.00
C LEU A 48 6.01 -20.94 6.26
N ASP A 49 7.24 -20.41 6.25
CA ASP A 49 7.71 -19.47 7.28
C ASP A 49 7.28 -18.05 6.88
N LEU A 50 6.08 -17.66 7.31
CA LEU A 50 5.48 -16.36 7.02
C LEU A 50 5.50 -15.46 8.26
N VAL A 51 6.07 -14.26 8.11
CA VAL A 51 5.96 -13.19 9.08
C VAL A 51 5.31 -11.98 8.42
N GLY A 52 4.27 -11.43 9.03
CA GLY A 52 3.58 -10.27 8.47
C GLY A 52 2.83 -9.43 9.49
N ILE A 53 2.43 -8.24 9.06
CA ILE A 53 1.64 -7.27 9.81
C ILE A 53 0.36 -7.02 9.02
N LEU A 54 -0.78 -7.29 9.65
CA LEU A 54 -2.10 -6.94 9.14
C LEU A 54 -2.61 -5.74 9.93
N ALA A 55 -2.96 -4.66 9.24
CA ALA A 55 -3.78 -3.59 9.80
C ALA A 55 -5.09 -3.52 9.02
N CYS A 56 -6.20 -3.43 9.75
CA CYS A 56 -7.53 -3.30 9.16
C CYS A 56 -8.41 -2.47 10.10
N GLY A 57 -9.33 -1.71 9.50
CA GLY A 57 -10.29 -0.94 10.27
C GLY A 57 -10.94 0.19 9.49
N GLU A 58 -11.81 0.90 10.18
CA GLU A 58 -12.45 2.10 9.66
C GLU A 58 -11.46 3.27 9.63
N MET A 59 -11.47 4.00 8.52
CA MET A 59 -10.67 5.20 8.32
C MET A 59 -11.59 6.34 7.89
N SER A 60 -11.49 7.46 8.59
CA SER A 60 -12.27 8.66 8.34
C SER A 60 -11.35 9.84 8.07
N PHE A 61 -11.63 10.58 7.00
CA PHE A 61 -10.90 11.77 6.59
C PHE A 61 -11.87 12.92 6.39
N GLY A 62 -11.59 14.05 7.05
CA GLY A 62 -12.33 15.29 6.90
C GLY A 62 -11.41 16.41 6.40
N PHE A 63 -11.90 17.20 5.46
CA PHE A 63 -11.25 18.44 5.03
C PHE A 63 -12.23 19.60 5.19
N ALA A 64 -11.79 20.68 5.85
CA ALA A 64 -12.55 21.92 5.96
C ALA A 64 -11.66 23.14 5.72
N ASN A 65 -12.21 24.19 5.11
CA ASN A 65 -11.50 25.46 4.93
C ASN A 65 -12.38 26.69 5.27
N HIS A 66 -11.74 27.86 5.37
CA HIS A 66 -12.39 29.12 5.73
C HIS A 66 -13.40 29.63 4.68
N LEU A 67 -13.34 29.13 3.44
CA LEU A 67 -14.31 29.46 2.39
C LEU A 67 -15.63 28.69 2.55
N GLY A 68 -15.73 27.79 3.53
CA GLY A 68 -16.93 27.01 3.81
C GLY A 68 -16.98 25.67 3.08
N GLN A 69 -15.86 25.22 2.49
CA GLN A 69 -15.78 23.87 1.93
C GLN A 69 -15.69 22.84 3.06
N PHE A 70 -16.47 21.76 2.94
CA PHE A 70 -16.42 20.60 3.82
C PHE A 70 -16.45 19.31 3.00
N ASN A 71 -15.42 18.48 3.12
CA ASN A 71 -15.41 17.15 2.51
C ASN A 71 -15.26 16.10 3.60
N TRP A 72 -16.09 15.05 3.53
CA TRP A 72 -16.04 13.91 4.43
C TRP A 72 -15.91 12.63 3.64
N GLN A 73 -14.95 11.79 4.03
CA GLN A 73 -14.79 10.45 3.50
C GLN A 73 -14.63 9.47 4.66
N GLN A 74 -15.44 8.43 4.67
CA GLN A 74 -15.39 7.35 5.64
C GLN A 74 -15.48 6.01 4.92
N GLY A 75 -14.68 5.04 5.36
CA GLY A 75 -14.75 3.67 4.87
C GLY A 75 -13.74 2.77 5.54
N GLU A 76 -13.87 1.48 5.32
CA GLU A 76 -12.92 0.50 5.83
C GLU A 76 -11.78 0.25 4.84
N SER A 77 -10.59 0.02 5.38
CA SER A 77 -9.42 -0.37 4.61
C SER A 77 -8.58 -1.37 5.37
N TRP A 78 -7.79 -2.14 4.62
CA TRP A 78 -6.82 -3.06 5.17
C TRP A 78 -5.51 -2.99 4.39
N ASN A 79 -4.42 -3.26 5.08
CA ASN A 79 -3.10 -3.50 4.52
C ASN A 79 -2.48 -4.72 5.20
N PHE A 80 -1.88 -5.56 4.38
CA PHE A 80 -1.13 -6.73 4.81
C PHE A 80 0.24 -6.70 4.17
N ASP A 81 1.27 -6.57 5.01
CA ASP A 81 2.66 -6.62 4.62
C ASP A 81 3.28 -7.90 5.16
N TRP A 82 3.85 -8.75 4.30
CA TRP A 82 4.41 -10.02 4.73
C TRP A 82 5.73 -10.36 4.05
N SER A 83 6.51 -11.21 4.72
CA SER A 83 7.76 -11.77 4.22
C SER A 83 7.72 -13.28 4.39
N LEU A 84 8.04 -14.00 3.31
CA LEU A 84 8.25 -15.43 3.32
C LEU A 84 9.75 -15.72 3.39
N TYR A 85 10.16 -16.55 4.36
CA TYR A 85 11.55 -16.95 4.55
C TYR A 85 11.81 -18.37 4.00
N SER A 86 13.00 -18.56 3.43
CA SER A 86 13.57 -19.87 3.13
C SER A 86 14.80 -20.10 3.98
N HIS A 87 15.16 -21.36 4.23
CA HIS A 87 16.45 -21.73 4.84
C HIS A 87 17.60 -20.89 4.24
N GLY A 88 18.20 -20.01 5.06
CA GLY A 88 19.23 -19.01 4.69
C GLY A 88 18.76 -17.55 4.83
N ASP A 89 19.55 -16.60 4.31
CA ASP A 89 19.26 -15.14 4.34
C ASP A 89 18.35 -14.67 3.18
N LYS A 90 17.47 -15.54 2.67
CA LYS A 90 16.64 -15.22 1.50
C LYS A 90 15.18 -15.10 1.90
N ALA A 91 14.61 -13.92 1.66
CA ALA A 91 13.22 -13.62 1.91
C ALA A 91 12.55 -13.00 0.67
N VAL A 92 11.28 -13.34 0.46
CA VAL A 92 10.42 -12.64 -0.50
C VAL A 92 9.46 -11.77 0.29
N LYS A 93 9.59 -10.45 0.15
CA LYS A 93 8.68 -9.47 0.75
C LYS A 93 7.58 -9.11 -0.24
N ARG A 94 6.34 -9.05 0.24
CA ARG A 94 5.16 -8.60 -0.50
C ARG A 94 4.31 -7.69 0.38
N SER A 95 3.45 -6.92 -0.27
CA SER A 95 2.50 -6.01 0.36
C SER A 95 1.23 -6.04 -0.45
N GLN A 96 0.09 -6.02 0.24
CA GLN A 96 -1.21 -5.91 -0.40
C GLN A 96 -2.15 -5.06 0.46
N ALA A 97 -2.96 -4.24 -0.19
CA ALA A 97 -3.91 -3.39 0.47
C ALA A 97 -5.20 -3.30 -0.35
N GLY A 98 -6.31 -2.98 0.32
CA GLY A 98 -7.61 -2.84 -0.32
C GLY A 98 -8.68 -2.31 0.62
N SER A 99 -9.85 -2.05 0.05
CA SER A 99 -11.07 -1.68 0.79
C SER A 99 -12.10 -2.81 0.84
N ALA A 100 -11.82 -3.94 0.20
CA ALA A 100 -12.64 -5.15 0.22
C ALA A 100 -11.74 -6.37 0.44
N TRP A 101 -12.19 -7.33 1.24
CA TRP A 101 -11.44 -8.55 1.52
C TRP A 101 -11.81 -9.65 0.52
N ASP A 102 -10.80 -10.23 -0.13
CA ASP A 102 -10.92 -11.45 -0.93
C ASP A 102 -9.79 -12.39 -0.49
N ALA A 103 -10.15 -13.42 0.29
CA ALA A 103 -9.21 -14.43 0.75
C ALA A 103 -8.48 -15.14 -0.41
N GLY A 104 -9.11 -15.23 -1.58
CA GLY A 104 -8.51 -15.78 -2.79
C GLY A 104 -7.37 -14.92 -3.34
N VAL A 105 -7.45 -13.59 -3.21
CA VAL A 105 -6.36 -12.68 -3.58
C VAL A 105 -5.14 -12.92 -2.69
N ILE A 106 -5.34 -12.99 -1.38
CA ILE A 106 -4.26 -13.26 -0.41
C ILE A 106 -3.62 -14.63 -0.66
N ARG A 107 -4.44 -15.67 -0.85
CA ARG A 107 -3.97 -17.02 -1.14
C ARG A 107 -3.09 -17.06 -2.40
N ARG A 108 -3.53 -16.39 -3.48
CA ARG A 108 -2.73 -16.28 -4.71
C ARG A 108 -1.42 -15.53 -4.46
N GLY A 109 -1.48 -14.40 -3.74
CA GLY A 109 -0.28 -13.62 -3.40
C GLY A 109 0.75 -14.41 -2.58
N ILE A 110 0.30 -15.23 -1.63
CA ILE A 110 1.18 -16.10 -0.84
C ILE A 110 1.76 -17.24 -1.71
N ALA A 111 0.94 -17.86 -2.56
CA ALA A 111 1.39 -18.92 -3.48
C ALA A 111 2.45 -18.39 -4.47
N GLU A 112 2.21 -17.24 -5.10
CA GLU A 112 3.18 -16.59 -5.99
C GLU A 112 4.49 -16.25 -5.26
N ALA A 113 4.41 -15.79 -4.01
CA ALA A 113 5.59 -15.51 -3.20
C ALA A 113 6.37 -16.81 -2.86
N ALA A 114 5.67 -17.91 -2.62
CA ALA A 114 6.28 -19.23 -2.41
C ALA A 114 6.98 -19.76 -3.68
N GLU A 115 6.38 -19.56 -4.86
CA GLU A 115 7.01 -19.89 -6.15
C GLU A 115 8.29 -19.05 -6.38
N GLN A 116 8.24 -17.74 -6.11
CA GLN A 116 9.41 -16.87 -6.19
C GLN A 116 10.51 -17.29 -5.19
N LEU A 117 10.11 -17.69 -3.99
CA LEU A 117 11.03 -18.19 -2.98
C LEU A 117 11.71 -19.49 -3.43
N ALA A 118 11.00 -20.37 -4.14
CA ALA A 118 11.58 -21.58 -4.73
C ALA A 118 12.63 -21.26 -5.79
N LEU A 119 12.44 -20.22 -6.62
CA LEU A 119 13.45 -19.75 -7.57
C LEU A 119 14.70 -19.21 -6.88
N LEU A 120 14.54 -18.56 -5.73
CA LEU A 120 15.66 -18.03 -4.94
C LEU A 120 16.54 -19.13 -4.30
N LYS A 121 16.05 -20.38 -4.23
CA LYS A 121 16.83 -21.55 -3.79
C LYS A 121 17.76 -22.08 -4.88
N LEU A 122 17.57 -21.69 -6.14
CA LEU A 122 18.45 -22.10 -7.24
C LEU A 122 19.87 -21.56 -7.03
N PRO A 123 20.92 -22.27 -7.52
CA PRO A 123 22.28 -21.80 -7.40
C PRO A 123 22.43 -20.42 -8.03
N LEU A 124 22.95 -19.48 -7.23
CA LEU A 124 23.20 -18.11 -7.66
C LEU A 124 24.17 -18.10 -8.84
N LYS A 125 23.74 -17.52 -9.96
CA LYS A 125 24.64 -17.23 -11.07
C LYS A 125 25.29 -15.88 -10.83
N MET A 126 26.58 -15.87 -10.48
CA MET A 126 27.35 -14.63 -10.42
C MET A 126 27.54 -14.09 -11.85
N LEU A 127 27.11 -12.85 -12.07
CA LEU A 127 27.36 -12.13 -13.31
C LEU A 127 28.70 -11.40 -13.20
N ALA A 128 29.55 -11.54 -14.21
CA ALA A 128 30.74 -10.70 -14.33
C ALA A 128 30.32 -9.25 -14.65
N PRO A 129 31.14 -8.23 -14.35
CA PRO A 129 30.86 -6.86 -14.80
C PRO A 129 30.69 -6.80 -16.32
N GLY A 130 29.60 -6.18 -16.81
CA GLY A 130 29.30 -6.10 -18.23
C GLY A 130 27.92 -5.49 -18.52
N GLU A 131 27.58 -5.40 -19.80
CA GLU A 131 26.28 -4.91 -20.26
C GLU A 131 25.25 -6.04 -20.30
N TYR A 132 24.17 -5.90 -19.53
CA TYR A 132 23.07 -6.87 -19.48
C TYR A 132 21.74 -6.17 -19.70
N ARG A 133 20.82 -6.86 -20.39
CA ARG A 133 19.42 -6.43 -20.45
C ARG A 133 18.78 -6.66 -19.08
N ALA A 134 18.41 -5.57 -18.42
CA ALA A 134 17.67 -5.60 -17.17
C ALA A 134 16.17 -5.40 -17.44
N TYR A 135 15.34 -6.15 -16.73
CA TYR A 135 13.89 -5.94 -16.70
C TYR A 135 13.51 -5.35 -15.33
N PHE A 136 12.87 -4.18 -15.34
CA PHE A 136 12.38 -3.55 -14.13
C PHE A 136 10.88 -3.79 -13.99
N THR A 137 10.45 -4.23 -12.81
CA THR A 137 9.03 -4.26 -12.48
C THR A 137 8.50 -2.82 -12.33
N PRO A 138 7.18 -2.58 -12.51
CA PRO A 138 6.60 -1.24 -12.34
C PRO A 138 6.93 -0.58 -11.00
N THR A 139 6.97 -1.37 -9.91
CA THR A 139 7.33 -0.90 -8.57
C THR A 139 8.78 -0.42 -8.49
N ALA A 140 9.71 -1.08 -9.19
CA ALA A 140 11.12 -0.65 -9.24
C ALA A 140 11.30 0.63 -10.07
N LEU A 141 10.50 0.82 -11.13
CA LEU A 141 10.52 2.05 -11.92
C LEU A 141 10.04 3.27 -11.12
N ALA A 142 9.04 3.11 -10.26
CA ALA A 142 8.53 4.20 -9.42
C ALA A 142 9.60 4.81 -8.50
N ALA A 143 10.57 4.01 -8.05
CA ALA A 143 11.69 4.50 -7.22
C ALA A 143 12.81 5.16 -8.05
N CYS A 144 12.92 4.83 -9.35
CA CYS A 144 13.95 5.35 -10.23
C CYS A 144 13.54 6.65 -10.95
N CYS A 145 12.24 6.96 -11.01
CA CYS A 145 11.76 8.19 -11.62
C CYS A 145 11.67 9.30 -10.55
N PRO A 146 12.46 10.39 -10.65
CA PRO A 146 12.24 11.54 -9.80
C PRO A 146 10.90 12.18 -10.15
N CYS A 147 10.10 12.48 -9.13
CA CYS A 147 8.88 13.28 -9.27
C CYS A 147 9.19 14.70 -9.78
#